data_AF-A0A816GHS7-F1
#
_entry.id   AF-A0A816GHS7-F1
#
_cell.length_a   1.000
_cell.length_b   1.000
_cell.length_c   1.000
_cell.angle_alpha   90.00
_cell.angle_beta   90.00
_cell.angle_gamma   90.00
#
_symmetry.space_group_name_H-M   'P 1'
#
loop_
_entity.id
_entity.type
_entity.pdbx_description
1 polymer ?
#
loop_
_entity_poly.entity_id
_entity_poly.type
_entity_poly.pdbx_seq_one_letter_code
_entity_poly.pdbx_strand_id
1 'polypeptide(L)'
;DESIRNHFLGNPITYLWGALGLVNDSLEFRLYTGRFTLDLFWAYRDGDQRWCGYQVNRAKFRRTLPLLEELCSCDLFGHRFTIPCSPTDYLDDEYGRDKWKTPLEKNYTWTNMKYHSMWNDISWMYATRLYTSKGKLRTDKYAVEWISKHFNYSLTSIPSFLNVIPNGPVTLPPLKTELVYNTKTKKKRVNKKSK
;
A
#
# COMPACT_ATOMS: atom_id res chain seq x y z
N ASP A 1 12.87 0.35 4.75
CA ASP A 1 14.28 0.26 4.34
C ASP A 1 14.68 1.57 3.67
N GLU A 2 15.57 2.32 4.31
CA GLU A 2 16.04 3.62 3.81
C GLU A 2 16.96 3.48 2.59
N SER A 3 17.69 2.36 2.48
CA SER A 3 18.58 2.10 1.34
C SER A 3 17.78 1.94 0.04
N ILE A 4 16.72 1.11 0.06
CA ILE A 4 15.82 0.90 -1.07
C ILE A 4 15.13 2.21 -1.46
N ARG A 5 14.66 2.98 -0.46
CA ARG A 5 14.03 4.27 -0.72
C ARG A 5 15.00 5.22 -1.43
N ASN A 6 16.20 5.39 -0.89
CA ASN A 6 17.20 6.30 -1.43
C ASN A 6 17.67 5.89 -2.83
N HIS A 7 17.72 4.59 -3.12
CA HIS A 7 18.04 4.09 -4.46
C HIS A 7 17.03 4.55 -5.53
N PHE A 8 15.73 4.55 -5.20
CA PHE A 8 14.67 4.92 -6.14
C PHE A 8 14.27 6.40 -6.07
N LEU A 9 14.69 7.16 -5.05
CA LEU A 9 14.39 8.59 -4.98
C LEU A 9 15.12 9.36 -6.08
N GLY A 10 14.35 9.91 -7.03
CA GLY A 10 14.90 10.71 -8.12
C GLY A 10 15.69 9.91 -9.16
N ASN A 11 15.55 8.59 -9.16
CA ASN A 11 16.24 7.72 -10.11
C ASN A 11 15.71 7.97 -11.54
N PRO A 12 16.60 8.14 -12.54
CA PRO A 12 16.22 8.56 -13.88
C PRO A 12 15.49 7.49 -14.70
N ILE A 13 15.60 6.21 -14.32
CA ILE A 13 14.99 5.08 -15.03
C ILE A 13 13.64 4.74 -14.41
N THR A 14 13.62 4.58 -13.08
CA THR A 14 12.41 4.24 -12.33
C THR A 14 12.47 4.93 -10.98
N TYR A 15 11.59 5.92 -10.77
CA TYR A 15 11.62 6.70 -9.55
C TYR A 15 10.52 6.25 -8.59
N LEU A 16 10.78 6.40 -7.29
CA LEU A 16 9.77 6.24 -6.25
C LEU A 16 8.70 7.31 -6.43
N TRP A 17 7.50 6.94 -6.86
CA TRP A 17 6.37 7.86 -7.00
C TRP A 17 5.60 8.00 -5.68
N GLY A 18 5.41 6.89 -4.97
CA GLY A 18 4.67 6.87 -3.72
C GLY A 18 5.24 5.87 -2.72
N ALA A 19 5.28 6.25 -1.45
CA ALA A 19 5.41 5.34 -0.32
C ALA A 19 4.06 5.31 0.40
N LEU A 20 3.41 4.16 0.39
CA LEU A 20 2.10 3.90 0.99
C LEU A 20 2.25 2.95 2.19
N GLY A 21 1.36 3.06 3.16
CA GLY A 21 1.41 2.28 4.38
C GLY A 21 2.54 2.68 5.34
N LEU A 22 2.66 1.96 6.46
CA LEU A 22 3.72 2.16 7.44
C LEU A 22 4.69 0.98 7.45
N VAL A 23 5.94 1.27 7.83
CA VAL A 23 7.06 0.31 7.78
C VAL A 23 6.73 -1.00 8.48
N ASN A 24 5.99 -0.97 9.59
CA ASN A 24 5.73 -2.14 10.43
C ASN A 24 4.42 -2.85 10.12
N ASP A 25 3.68 -2.47 9.08
CA ASP A 25 2.38 -3.09 8.80
C ASP A 25 2.01 -3.28 7.33
N SER A 26 2.32 -2.37 6.41
CA SER A 26 1.75 -2.41 5.06
C SER A 26 2.53 -1.56 4.08
N LEU A 27 3.84 -1.44 4.31
CA LEU A 27 4.68 -0.62 3.46
C LEU A 27 4.63 -1.14 2.01
N GLU A 28 4.32 -0.22 1.11
CA GLU A 28 4.33 -0.42 -0.33
C GLU A 28 5.07 0.77 -0.97
N PHE A 29 6.05 0.47 -1.82
CA PHE A 29 6.65 1.48 -2.68
C PHE A 29 6.10 1.32 -4.09
N ARG A 30 5.41 2.35 -4.56
CA ARG A 30 4.99 2.46 -5.95
C ARG A 30 6.05 3.21 -6.74
N LEU A 31 6.72 2.50 -7.63
CA LEU A 31 7.70 3.02 -8.57
C LEU A 31 7.04 3.37 -9.90
N TYR A 32 7.61 4.33 -10.62
CA TYR A 32 7.11 4.74 -11.92
C TYR A 32 8.23 5.00 -12.91
N THR A 33 8.07 4.47 -14.12
CA THR A 33 9.04 4.58 -15.22
C THR A 33 8.65 5.64 -16.25
N GLY A 34 7.53 6.34 -16.07
CA GLY A 34 6.90 7.14 -17.12
C GLY A 34 5.94 6.34 -18.02
N ARG A 35 6.05 5.00 -18.04
CA ARG A 35 5.23 4.14 -18.90
C ARG A 35 4.36 3.16 -18.12
N PHE A 36 4.91 2.58 -17.05
CA PHE A 36 4.20 1.64 -16.19
C PHE A 36 4.60 1.85 -14.73
N THR A 37 3.81 1.26 -13.83
CA THR A 37 4.06 1.24 -12.40
C THR A 37 4.59 -0.12 -11.97
N LEU A 38 5.51 -0.13 -11.01
CA LEU A 38 5.94 -1.33 -10.31
C LEU A 38 5.72 -1.12 -8.82
N ASP A 39 5.02 -2.04 -8.18
CA ASP A 39 4.76 -1.97 -6.74
C ASP A 39 5.69 -2.95 -6.01
N LEU A 40 6.47 -2.44 -5.06
CA LEU A 40 7.31 -3.23 -4.16
C LEU A 40 6.59 -3.40 -2.83
N PHE A 41 6.45 -4.64 -2.39
CA PHE A 41 5.81 -5.00 -1.13
C PHE A 41 6.82 -5.58 -0.15
N TRP A 42 6.58 -5.35 1.14
CA TRP A 42 7.38 -5.95 2.21
C TRP A 42 6.77 -7.27 2.67
N ALA A 43 7.62 -8.29 2.75
CA ALA A 43 7.33 -9.54 3.44
C ALA A 43 7.80 -9.41 4.90
N TYR A 44 6.86 -9.55 5.81
CA TYR A 44 7.06 -9.53 7.25
C TYR A 44 7.09 -10.96 7.79
N ARG A 45 7.71 -11.14 8.95
CA ARG A 45 7.79 -12.42 9.64
C ARG A 45 7.20 -12.31 11.04
N ASP A 46 6.41 -13.32 11.41
CA ASP A 46 5.86 -13.50 12.75
C ASP A 46 5.96 -15.00 13.11
N GLY A 47 7.00 -15.35 13.87
CA GLY A 47 7.44 -16.75 14.03
C GLY A 47 7.81 -17.38 12.68
N ASP A 48 7.20 -18.53 12.38
CA ASP A 48 7.38 -19.25 11.10
C ASP A 48 6.49 -18.72 9.98
N GLN A 49 5.49 -17.87 10.29
CA GLN A 49 4.59 -17.32 9.30
C GLN A 49 5.19 -16.08 8.65
N ARG A 50 5.04 -15.99 7.33
CA ARG A 50 5.34 -14.77 6.58
C ARG A 50 4.04 -14.14 6.09
N TRP A 51 4.02 -12.82 6.02
CA TRP A 51 2.84 -12.10 5.56
C TRP A 51 3.22 -10.81 4.83
N CYS A 52 2.37 -10.40 3.90
CA CYS A 52 2.43 -9.13 3.20
C CYS A 52 1.29 -8.24 3.71
N GLY A 53 1.58 -6.98 3.96
CA GLY A 53 0.53 -6.02 4.31
C GLY A 53 -0.18 -5.48 3.07
N TYR A 54 -1.42 -5.05 3.25
CA TYR A 54 -2.21 -4.36 2.23
C TYR A 54 -3.17 -3.37 2.90
N GLN A 55 -3.54 -2.31 2.19
CA GLN A 55 -4.34 -1.22 2.73
C GLN A 55 -5.51 -0.86 1.82
N VAL A 56 -6.68 -0.70 2.44
CA VAL A 56 -7.88 -0.17 1.76
C VAL A 56 -8.49 0.90 2.65
N ASN A 57 -8.30 2.15 2.26
CA ASN A 57 -8.47 3.28 3.18
C ASN A 57 -7.70 2.98 4.49
N ARG A 58 -8.24 3.37 5.65
CA ARG A 58 -7.57 3.18 6.94
C ARG A 58 -7.41 1.71 7.36
N ALA A 59 -8.11 0.80 6.70
CA ALA A 59 -8.11 -0.60 7.07
C ALA A 59 -6.85 -1.27 6.54
N LYS A 60 -6.17 -1.98 7.45
CA LYS A 60 -5.00 -2.79 7.18
C LYS A 60 -5.37 -4.24 7.14
N PHE A 61 -4.80 -4.93 6.17
CA PHE A 61 -4.98 -6.34 5.95
C PHE A 61 -3.62 -7.02 5.92
N ARG A 62 -3.60 -8.28 6.32
CA ARG A 62 -2.44 -9.17 6.19
C ARG A 62 -2.82 -10.32 5.26
N ARG A 63 -1.98 -10.54 4.27
CA ARG A 63 -2.04 -11.67 3.36
C ARG A 63 -0.90 -12.62 3.73
N THR A 64 -1.23 -13.82 4.21
CA THR A 64 -0.21 -14.82 4.54
C THR A 64 0.49 -15.27 3.26
N LEU A 65 1.82 -15.28 3.28
CA LEU A 65 2.64 -15.75 2.17
C LEU A 65 2.93 -17.24 2.33
N PRO A 66 2.94 -18.02 1.23
CA PRO A 66 3.48 -19.37 1.24
C PRO A 66 4.92 -19.39 1.77
N LEU A 67 5.32 -20.52 2.33
CA LEU A 67 6.67 -20.72 2.83
C LEU A 67 7.66 -20.66 1.64
N LEU A 68 8.56 -19.68 1.69
CA LEU A 68 9.68 -19.59 0.76
C LEU A 68 10.83 -20.41 1.34
N GLU A 69 10.89 -21.68 0.96
CA GLU A 69 11.95 -22.61 1.36
C GLU A 69 13.25 -22.31 0.61
N GLU A 70 13.19 -22.17 -0.72
CA GLU A 70 14.35 -21.93 -1.58
C GLU A 70 14.07 -20.91 -2.68
N LEU A 71 15.13 -20.19 -3.09
CA LEU A 71 15.09 -19.21 -4.16
C LEU A 71 15.93 -19.66 -5.34
N CYS A 72 15.31 -19.65 -6.52
CA CYS A 72 15.90 -20.03 -7.79
C CYS A 72 15.96 -18.83 -8.74
N SER A 73 16.77 -18.95 -9.80
CA SER A 73 16.82 -17.96 -10.88
C SER A 73 15.83 -18.31 -11.99
N CYS A 74 15.16 -17.30 -12.54
CA CYS A 74 14.28 -17.42 -13.70
C CYS A 74 14.59 -16.32 -14.72
N ASP A 75 14.31 -16.58 -15.99
CA ASP A 75 14.31 -15.55 -17.03
C ASP A 75 12.93 -14.90 -17.14
N LEU A 76 12.90 -13.57 -17.14
CA LEU A 76 11.73 -12.80 -17.49
C LEU A 76 12.16 -11.69 -18.44
N PHE A 77 11.76 -11.82 -19.71
CA PHE A 77 12.13 -10.91 -20.80
C PHE A 77 13.65 -10.75 -21.00
N GLY A 78 14.42 -11.84 -20.90
CA GLY A 78 15.88 -11.80 -21.08
C GLY A 78 16.66 -11.27 -19.87
N HIS A 79 15.98 -11.09 -18.74
CA HIS A 79 16.57 -10.65 -17.48
C HIS A 79 16.40 -11.73 -16.41
N ARG A 80 17.45 -11.87 -15.58
CA ARG A 80 17.44 -12.84 -14.48
C ARG A 80 16.71 -12.27 -13.26
N PHE A 81 15.68 -12.97 -12.81
CA PHE A 81 14.94 -12.69 -11.58
C PHE A 81 15.06 -13.83 -10.58
N THR A 82 14.95 -13.49 -9.31
CA THR A 82 14.88 -14.46 -8.22
C THR A 82 13.43 -14.81 -7.93
N ILE A 83 13.09 -16.10 -7.96
CA ILE A 83 11.73 -16.63 -7.75
C ILE A 83 11.78 -17.80 -6.75
N PRO A 84 10.64 -18.26 -6.20
CA PRO A 84 10.59 -19.54 -5.48
C PRO A 84 11.02 -20.70 -6.41
N CYS A 85 11.75 -21.68 -5.89
CA CYS A 85 12.18 -22.84 -6.69
C CYS A 85 11.03 -23.71 -7.19
N SER A 86 9.92 -23.78 -6.43
CA SER A 86 8.67 -24.41 -6.84
C SER A 86 7.59 -23.36 -7.13
N PRO A 87 7.65 -22.66 -8.28
CA PRO A 87 6.71 -21.57 -8.57
C PRO A 87 5.26 -22.04 -8.67
N THR A 88 5.02 -23.25 -9.18
CA THR A 88 3.65 -23.83 -9.25
C THR A 88 3.06 -24.03 -7.86
N ASP A 89 3.81 -24.62 -6.93
CA ASP A 89 3.33 -24.84 -5.56
C ASP A 89 3.06 -23.51 -4.85
N TYR A 90 3.97 -22.54 -5.03
CA TYR A 90 3.79 -21.20 -4.49
C TYR A 90 2.51 -20.53 -5.03
N LEU A 91 2.25 -20.64 -6.33
CA LEU A 91 1.04 -20.09 -6.96
C LEU A 91 -0.23 -20.81 -6.53
N ASP A 92 -0.17 -22.13 -6.36
CA ASP A 92 -1.29 -22.95 -5.88
C ASP A 92 -1.66 -22.63 -4.43
N ASP A 93 -0.67 -22.38 -3.56
CA ASP A 93 -0.91 -21.95 -2.18
C ASP A 93 -1.46 -20.53 -2.10
N GLU A 94 -0.96 -19.64 -2.96
CA GLU A 94 -1.34 -18.22 -2.97
C GLU A 94 -2.74 -17.98 -3.55
N TYR A 95 -3.01 -18.56 -4.72
CA TYR A 95 -4.21 -18.30 -5.52
C TYR A 95 -5.22 -19.43 -5.46
N GLY A 96 -4.85 -20.60 -4.91
CA GLY A 96 -5.58 -21.85 -4.99
C GLY A 96 -5.18 -22.67 -6.22
N ARG A 97 -5.14 -24.00 -6.06
CA ARG A 97 -4.73 -24.96 -7.10
C ARG A 97 -5.35 -24.64 -8.46
N ASP A 98 -4.48 -24.44 -9.45
CA ASP A 98 -4.79 -24.13 -10.85
C ASP A 98 -5.60 -22.84 -11.11
N LYS A 99 -6.03 -22.11 -10.09
CA LYS A 99 -6.87 -20.91 -10.25
C LYS A 99 -6.13 -19.75 -10.91
N TRP A 100 -4.81 -19.69 -10.72
CA TRP A 100 -3.94 -18.66 -11.31
C TRP A 100 -3.75 -18.83 -12.82
N LYS A 101 -4.11 -19.99 -13.41
CA LYS A 101 -3.99 -20.25 -14.86
C LYS A 101 -5.07 -19.55 -15.68
N THR A 102 -6.17 -19.17 -15.06
CA THR A 102 -7.27 -18.46 -15.72
C THR A 102 -7.31 -17.02 -15.22
N PRO A 103 -7.06 -16.02 -16.08
CA PRO A 103 -7.19 -14.63 -15.69
C PRO A 103 -8.61 -14.33 -15.22
N LEU A 104 -8.74 -13.81 -14.00
CA LEU A 104 -10.02 -13.29 -13.52
C LEU A 104 -10.21 -11.88 -14.06
N GLU A 105 -11.26 -11.68 -14.87
CA GLU A 105 -11.40 -10.44 -15.64
C GLU A 105 -11.71 -9.20 -14.78
N LYS A 106 -12.41 -9.35 -13.64
CA LYS A 106 -12.79 -8.21 -12.76
C LYS A 106 -12.93 -8.64 -11.29
N ASN A 107 -12.58 -7.73 -10.38
CA ASN A 107 -12.84 -7.82 -8.92
C ASN A 107 -12.13 -8.97 -8.18
N TYR A 108 -10.97 -9.42 -8.65
CA TYR A 108 -10.16 -10.36 -7.87
C TYR A 108 -9.87 -9.80 -6.48
N THR A 109 -10.11 -10.61 -5.46
CA THR A 109 -9.75 -10.34 -4.08
C THR A 109 -9.01 -11.56 -3.57
N TRP A 110 -7.83 -11.35 -2.98
CA TRP A 110 -7.06 -12.42 -2.36
C TRP A 110 -7.88 -13.15 -1.29
N THR A 111 -8.05 -14.45 -1.45
CA THR A 111 -8.84 -15.27 -0.51
C THR A 111 -8.14 -15.48 0.83
N ASN A 112 -6.81 -15.38 0.85
CA ASN A 112 -5.95 -15.47 2.04
C ASN A 112 -5.72 -14.11 2.74
N MET A 113 -6.38 -13.03 2.30
CA MET A 113 -6.25 -11.72 2.92
C MET A 113 -7.21 -11.56 4.10
N LYS A 114 -6.66 -11.22 5.27
CA LYS A 114 -7.40 -11.07 6.52
C LYS A 114 -7.30 -9.65 7.07
N TYR A 115 -8.41 -9.13 7.58
CA TYR A 115 -8.39 -7.86 8.33
C TYR A 115 -7.47 -7.98 9.54
N HIS A 116 -6.63 -6.97 9.76
CA HIS A 116 -5.69 -6.93 10.87
C HIS A 116 -6.02 -5.81 11.87
N SER A 117 -6.07 -4.57 11.41
CA SER A 117 -6.36 -3.41 12.26
C SER A 117 -6.69 -2.18 11.41
N MET A 118 -6.95 -1.04 12.05
CA MET A 118 -7.17 0.24 11.38
C MET A 118 -6.16 1.26 11.90
N TRP A 119 -5.62 2.11 11.01
CA TRP A 119 -4.85 3.26 11.47
C TRP A 119 -5.76 4.30 12.13
N ASN A 120 -5.28 4.88 13.23
CA ASN A 120 -5.84 6.14 13.71
C ASN A 120 -5.54 7.26 12.70
N ASP A 121 -6.22 8.38 12.85
CA ASP A 121 -6.15 9.53 11.93
C ASP A 121 -4.71 10.00 11.72
N ILE A 122 -3.92 10.01 12.79
CA ILE A 122 -2.52 10.44 12.80
C ILE A 122 -1.68 9.51 11.92
N SER A 123 -1.70 8.22 12.25
CA SER A 123 -0.92 7.19 11.56
C SER A 123 -1.30 7.11 10.09
N TRP A 124 -2.58 7.32 9.80
CA TRP A 124 -3.11 7.32 8.46
C TRP A 124 -2.56 8.47 7.61
N MET A 125 -2.38 9.67 8.18
CA MET A 125 -1.74 10.78 7.47
C MET A 125 -0.27 10.49 7.16
N TYR A 126 0.45 9.79 8.03
CA TYR A 126 1.83 9.37 7.77
C TYR A 126 1.97 8.22 6.77
N ALA A 127 0.88 7.49 6.51
CA ALA A 127 0.86 6.31 5.65
C ALA A 127 0.86 6.65 4.16
N THR A 128 1.00 7.91 3.75
CA THR A 128 1.21 8.25 2.34
C THR A 128 2.19 9.40 2.18
N ARG A 129 3.18 9.16 1.33
CA ARG A 129 4.10 10.18 0.81
C ARG A 129 4.21 10.04 -0.69
N LEU A 130 4.07 11.14 -1.41
CA LEU A 130 4.22 11.19 -2.86
C LEU A 130 5.46 11.99 -3.21
N TYR A 131 6.17 11.58 -4.26
CA TYR A 131 7.42 12.22 -4.68
C TYR A 131 7.35 12.64 -6.15
N THR A 132 8.17 13.62 -6.50
CA THR A 132 8.42 14.04 -7.87
C THR A 132 9.41 13.09 -8.55
N SER A 133 9.50 13.13 -9.87
CA SER A 133 10.53 12.40 -10.62
C SER A 133 11.97 12.79 -10.25
N LYS A 134 12.15 13.93 -9.57
CA LYS A 134 13.44 14.40 -9.04
C LYS A 134 13.69 13.97 -7.59
N GLY A 135 12.86 13.09 -7.04
CA GLY A 135 12.98 12.60 -5.65
C GLY A 135 12.56 13.59 -4.58
N LYS A 136 12.02 14.76 -4.95
CA LYS A 136 11.49 15.72 -3.96
C LYS A 136 10.12 15.28 -3.46
N LEU A 137 9.90 15.31 -2.15
CA LEU A 137 8.58 15.12 -1.54
C LEU A 137 7.60 16.16 -2.11
N ARG A 138 6.40 15.72 -2.49
CA ARG A 138 5.35 16.61 -2.99
C ARG A 138 4.56 17.20 -1.83
N THR A 139 4.48 18.52 -1.84
CA THR A 139 3.60 19.32 -0.97
C THR A 139 2.68 20.23 -1.78
N ASP A 140 2.63 19.99 -3.10
CA ASP A 140 1.86 20.77 -4.06
C ASP A 140 0.36 20.41 -4.05
N LYS A 141 -0.45 21.17 -4.81
CA LYS A 141 -1.89 20.96 -4.93
C LYS A 141 -2.25 19.54 -5.39
N TYR A 142 -1.44 18.94 -6.27
CA TYR A 142 -1.67 17.58 -6.74
C TYR A 142 -1.56 16.56 -5.60
N ALA A 143 -0.55 16.68 -4.74
CA ALA A 143 -0.43 15.81 -3.57
C ALA A 143 -1.60 15.99 -2.59
N VAL A 144 -2.01 17.23 -2.34
CA VAL A 144 -3.18 17.53 -1.50
C VAL A 144 -4.45 16.87 -2.07
N GLU A 145 -4.76 17.12 -3.34
CA GLU A 145 -5.95 16.57 -4.00
C GLU A 145 -5.93 15.04 -4.05
N TRP A 146 -4.76 14.45 -4.33
CA TRP A 146 -4.60 12.99 -4.38
C TRP A 146 -4.85 12.38 -3.01
N ILE A 147 -4.18 12.88 -1.96
CA ILE A 147 -4.31 12.40 -0.58
C ILE A 147 -5.75 12.59 -0.10
N SER A 148 -6.34 13.76 -0.36
CA SER A 148 -7.73 14.05 -0.04
C SER A 148 -8.70 13.06 -0.67
N LYS A 149 -8.55 12.79 -1.97
CA LYS A 149 -9.39 11.85 -2.69
C LYS A 149 -9.18 10.42 -2.21
N HIS A 150 -7.92 10.00 -2.09
CA HIS A 150 -7.55 8.63 -1.71
C HIS A 150 -7.99 8.29 -0.29
N PHE A 151 -7.94 9.26 0.62
CA PHE A 151 -8.27 9.07 2.02
C PHE A 151 -9.65 9.57 2.42
N ASN A 152 -10.43 10.09 1.47
CA ASN A 152 -11.72 10.75 1.71
C ASN A 152 -11.63 11.81 2.83
N TYR A 153 -10.56 12.60 2.80
CA TYR A 153 -10.29 13.72 3.70
C TYR A 153 -10.35 15.04 2.95
N SER A 154 -10.83 16.11 3.58
CA SER A 154 -10.68 17.46 3.04
C SER A 154 -9.41 18.09 3.61
N LEU A 155 -8.34 18.17 2.81
CA LEU A 155 -7.09 18.86 3.17
C LEU A 155 -6.96 20.10 2.30
N THR A 156 -6.53 21.21 2.90
CA THR A 156 -6.19 22.45 2.18
C THR A 156 -4.69 22.57 1.91
N SER A 157 -3.86 21.88 2.71
CA SER A 157 -2.42 21.80 2.57
C SER A 157 -1.89 20.51 3.21
N ILE A 158 -0.69 20.07 2.81
CA ILE A 158 0.00 18.95 3.47
C ILE A 158 0.64 19.47 4.76
N PRO A 159 0.30 18.93 5.94
CA PRO A 159 0.92 19.37 7.18
C PRO A 159 2.42 19.14 7.18
N SER A 160 3.18 20.11 7.69
CA SER A 160 4.65 20.08 7.70
C SER A 160 5.23 18.89 8.44
N PHE A 161 4.54 18.35 9.44
CA PHE A 161 4.99 17.16 10.17
C PHE A 161 5.05 15.90 9.30
N LEU A 162 4.29 15.83 8.20
CA LEU A 162 4.33 14.69 7.27
C LEU A 162 5.64 14.61 6.47
N ASN A 163 6.41 15.70 6.45
CA ASN A 163 7.74 15.74 5.86
C ASN A 163 8.75 14.89 6.66
N VAL A 164 8.44 14.54 7.91
CA VAL A 164 9.29 13.72 8.77
C VAL A 164 8.81 12.28 8.73
N ILE A 165 9.75 11.34 8.60
CA ILE A 165 9.47 9.92 8.76
C ILE A 165 9.53 9.56 10.24
N PRO A 166 8.42 9.12 10.83
CA PRO A 166 8.46 8.75 12.23
C PRO A 166 9.24 7.44 12.39
N ASN A 167 10.24 7.46 13.27
CA ASN A 167 11.02 6.28 13.64
C ASN A 167 10.31 5.42 14.71
N GLY A 168 9.03 5.67 15.01
CA GLY A 168 8.27 5.02 16.07
C GLY A 168 6.79 5.45 16.09
N PRO A 169 6.01 5.04 17.11
CA PRO A 169 4.62 5.45 17.27
C PRO A 169 4.51 6.97 17.40
N VAL A 170 3.58 7.57 16.67
CA VAL A 170 3.47 9.02 16.57
C VAL A 170 2.36 9.56 17.48
N THR A 171 2.73 10.47 18.38
CA THR A 171 1.81 11.38 19.07
C THR A 171 1.81 12.73 18.35
N LEU A 172 0.62 13.32 18.18
CA LEU A 172 0.45 14.59 17.44
C LEU A 172 0.91 15.80 18.26
N PRO A 173 1.57 16.81 17.64
CA PRO A 173 1.33 18.20 17.99
C PRO A 173 -0.07 18.64 17.48
N PRO A 174 -0.76 19.57 18.15
CA PRO A 174 -2.11 19.98 17.78
C PRO A 174 -2.18 20.45 16.33
N LEU A 175 -3.06 19.83 15.54
CA LEU A 175 -3.34 20.21 14.15
C LEU A 175 -3.97 21.61 14.14
N LYS A 176 -3.34 22.56 13.43
CA LYS A 176 -3.91 23.91 13.20
C LYS A 176 -5.06 23.92 12.18
N THR A 177 -5.28 22.81 11.47
CA THR A 177 -6.32 22.66 10.47
C THR A 177 -7.23 21.50 10.85
N GLU A 178 -8.53 21.78 10.98
CA GLU A 178 -9.53 20.78 11.32
C GLU A 178 -9.66 19.72 10.21
N LEU A 179 -9.44 18.46 10.56
CA LEU A 179 -9.74 17.33 9.69
C LEU A 179 -11.25 17.15 9.65
N VAL A 180 -11.89 17.55 8.55
CA VAL A 180 -13.32 17.31 8.36
C VAL A 180 -13.53 15.89 7.82
N TYR A 181 -14.05 15.01 8.67
CA TYR A 181 -14.42 13.64 8.29
C TYR A 181 -15.77 13.66 7.58
N ASN A 182 -15.81 13.18 6.34
CA ASN A 182 -17.08 13.01 5.65
C ASN A 182 -17.73 11.68 6.09
N THR A 183 -18.47 11.70 7.19
CA THR A 183 -19.28 10.56 7.63
C THR A 183 -20.48 10.43 6.70
N LYS A 184 -20.34 9.63 5.63
CA LYS A 184 -21.50 9.29 4.79
C LYS A 184 -22.57 8.60 5.63
N THR A 185 -23.64 9.33 5.87
CA THR A 185 -24.90 8.92 6.49
C THR A 185 -25.46 7.70 5.76
N LYS A 186 -25.57 6.57 6.45
CA LYS A 186 -26.49 5.49 6.04
C LYS A 186 -27.91 6.04 6.12
N LYS A 187 -28.46 6.56 5.02
CA LYS A 187 -29.90 6.78 4.90
C LYS A 187 -30.59 5.42 5.00
N LYS A 188 -31.18 5.11 6.17
CA LYS A 188 -32.17 4.04 6.31
C LYS A 188 -33.30 4.34 5.31
N ARG A 189 -33.46 3.48 4.30
CA ARG A 189 -34.71 3.41 3.53
C ARG A 189 -35.80 2.95 4.49
N VAL A 190 -36.66 3.88 4.91
CA VAL A 190 -37.93 3.54 5.55
C VAL A 190 -38.85 3.06 4.43
N ASN A 191 -39.13 1.76 4.40
CA ASN A 191 -40.19 1.20 3.58
C ASN A 191 -41.54 1.66 4.15
N LYS A 192 -42.18 2.62 3.48
CA LYS A 192 -43.63 2.83 3.63
C LYS A 192 -44.32 1.68 2.91
N LYS A 193 -44.81 0.68 3.66
CA LYS A 193 -45.83 -0.25 3.16
C LYS A 193 -47.16 0.49 3.18
N SER A 194 -47.73 0.69 2.00
CA SER A 194 -49.15 0.97 1.79
C SER A 194 -49.95 -0.32 2.01
N LYS A 195 -50.92 -0.29 2.90
CA LYS A 195 -52.23 -0.94 2.80
C LYS A 195 -53.17 -0.25 3.77
#